data_AF-A0A960NMD1-F1
#
_entry.id   AF-A0A960NMD1-F1
#
_cell.length_a   1.000
_cell.length_b   1.000
_cell.length_c   1.000
_cell.angle_alpha   90.00
_cell.angle_beta   90.00
_cell.angle_gamma   90.00
#
_symmetry.space_group_name_H-M   'P 1'
#
loop_
_entity.id
_entity.type
_entity.pdbx_description
1 polymer ?
#
loop_
_entity_poly.entity_id
_entity_poly.type
_entity_poly.pdbx_seq_one_letter_code
_entity_poly.pdbx_strand_id
1 'polypeptide(L)'
;SAVYWSFLYYEGELLEPVVLIAFTWGLMIALGEWKRSPTPARAAIAGVIIGLFALARPNILVTTPFLAAWMAAQTGWGGPASRRLIVNLGAIGLASLLTLLPATLRNWAVAQDLVLISSNGGVNLLMGQDADAVADHASATTGHWNCFEYPRLIAKASAEAGRPLKASEVSRWYGAQAWEQMIAHPERTLRLIALKTLLFWGPREVSNNKVEAMERDHSSILRRLPIPFSLLAGFGTLGFILEVRRRRRGDGDPRWAMSGLLGIFIVLYFASFLPYIAAGQYRMPVIPLLAGFTAVAWVEIAGQAASGRRVTALIWLAVGGMLWGLFSINITGYQLRPERWHLARAIAAERGNQLDLAEQEYRQALSLA
;
A
#
# COMPACT_ATOMS: atom_id res chain seq x y z
N SER A 1 4.01 -14.35 -10.43
CA SER A 1 3.65 -13.83 -9.08
C SER A 1 3.86 -14.87 -7.98
N ALA A 2 3.59 -16.16 -8.19
CA ALA A 2 3.71 -17.23 -7.17
C ALA A 2 5.10 -17.40 -6.49
N VAL A 3 6.13 -16.76 -7.02
CA VAL A 3 7.51 -16.83 -6.52
C VAL A 3 7.87 -15.72 -5.51
N TYR A 4 6.95 -14.77 -5.26
CA TYR A 4 7.13 -13.75 -4.24
C TYR A 4 6.51 -14.22 -2.91
N TRP A 5 7.36 -14.43 -1.90
CA TRP A 5 7.00 -15.10 -0.65
C TRP A 5 5.87 -14.42 0.12
N SER A 6 5.81 -13.08 0.11
CA SER A 6 4.83 -12.36 0.92
C SER A 6 3.40 -12.61 0.43
N PHE A 7 3.19 -12.94 -0.85
CA PHE A 7 1.85 -13.27 -1.35
C PHE A 7 1.32 -14.55 -0.69
N LEU A 8 2.15 -15.61 -0.63
CA LEU A 8 1.77 -16.86 0.04
C LEU A 8 1.60 -16.66 1.55
N TYR A 9 2.43 -15.83 2.17
CA TYR A 9 2.31 -15.49 3.58
C TYR A 9 0.96 -14.81 3.88
N TYR A 10 0.62 -13.74 3.17
CA TYR A 10 -0.65 -13.02 3.42
C TYR A 10 -1.89 -13.82 3.02
N GLU A 11 -1.79 -14.73 2.05
CA GLU A 11 -2.86 -15.67 1.68
C GLU A 11 -3.17 -16.65 2.82
N GLY A 12 -2.14 -17.19 3.48
CA GLY A 12 -2.31 -18.07 4.64
C GLY A 12 -2.86 -17.36 5.88
N GLU A 13 -2.58 -16.07 6.03
CA GLU A 13 -3.04 -15.25 7.18
C GLU A 13 -4.43 -14.62 6.98
N LEU A 14 -5.05 -14.79 5.79
CA LEU A 14 -6.34 -14.18 5.43
C LEU A 14 -6.39 -12.66 5.68
N LEU A 15 -5.26 -11.99 5.50
CA LEU A 15 -5.14 -10.55 5.72
C LEU A 15 -5.60 -9.76 4.48
N GLU A 16 -5.90 -8.48 4.71
CA GLU A 16 -6.31 -7.53 3.67
C GLU A 16 -5.43 -7.52 2.39
N PRO A 17 -4.10 -7.76 2.39
CA PRO A 17 -3.30 -7.60 1.18
C PRO A 17 -3.75 -8.48 0.01
N VAL A 18 -4.31 -9.66 0.30
CA VAL A 18 -4.79 -10.62 -0.71
C VAL A 18 -5.92 -10.01 -1.53
N VAL A 19 -6.92 -9.45 -0.85
CA VAL A 19 -8.06 -8.80 -1.51
C VAL A 19 -7.64 -7.51 -2.19
N LEU A 20 -6.69 -6.76 -1.62
CA LEU A 20 -6.18 -5.53 -2.24
C LEU A 20 -5.42 -5.80 -3.54
N ILE A 21 -4.65 -6.88 -3.61
CA ILE A 21 -3.99 -7.33 -4.84
C ILE A 21 -5.05 -7.69 -5.90
N ALA A 22 -6.08 -8.45 -5.52
CA ALA A 22 -7.16 -8.83 -6.42
C ALA A 22 -7.92 -7.60 -6.94
N PHE A 23 -8.25 -6.65 -6.06
CA PHE A 23 -8.89 -5.40 -6.45
C PHE A 23 -7.99 -4.52 -7.32
N THR A 24 -6.68 -4.49 -7.07
CA THR A 24 -5.73 -3.74 -7.93
C THR A 24 -5.75 -4.29 -9.35
N TRP A 25 -5.60 -5.61 -9.52
CA TRP A 25 -5.66 -6.24 -10.84
C TRP A 25 -7.03 -6.11 -11.50
N GLY A 26 -8.09 -6.38 -10.73
CA GLY A 26 -9.47 -6.24 -11.21
C GLY A 26 -9.74 -4.82 -11.71
N LEU A 27 -9.25 -3.80 -10.99
CA LEU A 27 -9.39 -2.40 -11.40
C LEU A 27 -8.63 -2.12 -12.71
N MET A 28 -7.39 -2.59 -12.84
CA MET A 28 -6.61 -2.41 -14.07
C MET A 28 -7.25 -3.13 -15.27
N ILE A 29 -7.80 -4.33 -15.06
CA ILE A 29 -8.55 -5.07 -16.09
C ILE A 29 -9.83 -4.32 -16.46
N ALA A 30 -10.61 -3.86 -15.48
CA ALA A 30 -11.85 -3.13 -15.72
C ALA A 30 -11.60 -1.82 -16.48
N LEU A 31 -10.54 -1.08 -16.15
CA LEU A 31 -10.14 0.13 -16.86
C LEU A 31 -9.59 -0.16 -18.26
N GLY A 32 -8.88 -1.28 -18.45
CA GLY A 32 -8.45 -1.76 -19.76
C GLY A 32 -9.62 -2.15 -20.66
N GLU A 33 -10.60 -2.86 -20.12
CA GLU A 33 -11.84 -3.21 -20.82
C GLU A 33 -12.69 -1.98 -21.13
N TRP A 34 -12.79 -1.04 -20.20
CA TRP A 34 -13.43 0.24 -20.45
C TRP A 34 -12.74 1.01 -21.57
N LYS A 35 -11.40 1.04 -21.60
CA LYS A 35 -10.66 1.69 -22.69
C LYS A 35 -10.95 1.07 -24.05
N ARG A 36 -11.11 -0.26 -24.13
CA ARG A 36 -11.45 -0.98 -25.36
C ARG A 36 -12.87 -0.66 -25.84
N SER A 37 -13.82 -0.58 -24.92
CA SER A 37 -15.22 -0.21 -25.21
C SER A 37 -15.79 0.64 -24.07
N PRO A 38 -15.74 1.99 -24.18
CA PRO A 38 -16.10 2.86 -23.06
C PRO A 38 -17.61 2.94 -22.82
N THR A 39 -18.16 2.02 -22.03
CA THR A 39 -19.58 1.97 -21.65
C THR A 39 -19.79 2.26 -20.16
N PRO A 40 -20.94 2.83 -19.76
CA PRO A 40 -21.23 3.12 -18.36
C PRO A 40 -21.25 1.87 -17.47
N ALA A 41 -21.66 0.72 -18.01
CA ALA A 41 -21.63 -0.55 -17.30
C ALA A 41 -20.19 -1.00 -16.96
N ARG A 42 -19.25 -0.87 -17.91
CA ARG A 42 -17.82 -1.18 -17.66
C ARG A 42 -17.20 -0.17 -16.69
N ALA A 43 -17.59 1.10 -16.77
CA ALA A 43 -17.18 2.11 -15.80
C ALA A 43 -17.74 1.80 -14.40
N ALA A 44 -18.99 1.36 -14.28
CA ALA A 44 -19.60 0.95 -13.02
C ALA A 44 -18.85 -0.22 -12.36
N ILE A 45 -18.35 -1.20 -13.14
CA ILE A 45 -17.50 -2.29 -12.60
C ILE A 45 -16.25 -1.71 -11.93
N ALA A 46 -15.56 -0.77 -12.58
CA ALA A 46 -14.41 -0.09 -11.96
C ALA A 46 -14.81 0.65 -10.67
N GLY A 47 -15.98 1.29 -10.65
CA GLY A 47 -16.53 1.93 -9.45
C GLY A 47 -16.84 0.96 -8.31
N VAL A 48 -17.43 -0.20 -8.59
CA VAL A 48 -17.63 -1.25 -7.57
C VAL A 48 -16.29 -1.69 -6.99
N ILE A 49 -15.28 -1.92 -7.83
CA ILE A 49 -13.95 -2.33 -7.37
C ILE A 49 -13.29 -1.23 -6.52
N ILE A 50 -13.39 0.05 -6.92
CA ILE A 50 -12.90 1.19 -6.12
C ILE A 50 -13.62 1.24 -4.76
N GLY A 51 -14.94 1.04 -4.73
CA GLY A 51 -15.72 1.00 -3.50
C GLY A 51 -15.29 -0.13 -2.57
N LEU A 52 -15.15 -1.36 -3.08
CA LEU A 52 -14.67 -2.52 -2.32
C LEU A 52 -13.24 -2.32 -1.83
N PHE A 53 -12.38 -1.77 -2.68
CA PHE A 53 -11.02 -1.41 -2.30
C PHE A 53 -11.05 -0.40 -1.16
N ALA A 54 -11.87 0.65 -1.25
CA ALA A 54 -11.96 1.70 -0.24
C ALA A 54 -12.49 1.17 1.10
N LEU A 55 -13.41 0.20 1.10
CA LEU A 55 -13.85 -0.49 2.33
C LEU A 55 -12.70 -1.16 3.07
N ALA A 56 -11.76 -1.78 2.35
CA ALA A 56 -10.56 -2.37 2.95
C ALA A 56 -9.51 -1.29 3.28
N ARG A 57 -9.30 -0.33 2.36
CA ARG A 57 -8.25 0.68 2.41
C ARG A 57 -8.72 2.00 1.78
N PRO A 58 -9.21 2.96 2.59
CA PRO A 58 -9.79 4.22 2.10
C PRO A 58 -8.86 5.10 1.28
N ASN A 59 -7.54 4.94 1.44
CA ASN A 59 -6.53 5.75 0.76
C ASN A 59 -6.53 5.58 -0.77
N ILE A 60 -7.14 4.50 -1.29
CA ILE A 60 -7.33 4.33 -2.74
C ILE A 60 -8.12 5.49 -3.37
N LEU A 61 -8.99 6.16 -2.60
CA LEU A 61 -9.82 7.25 -3.10
C LEU A 61 -8.98 8.45 -3.59
N VAL A 62 -7.74 8.61 -3.11
CA VAL A 62 -6.76 9.60 -3.60
C VAL A 62 -6.45 9.41 -5.09
N THR A 63 -6.57 8.18 -5.61
CA THR A 63 -6.33 7.90 -7.02
C THR A 63 -7.47 8.35 -7.93
N THR A 64 -8.69 8.56 -7.39
CA THR A 64 -9.90 8.80 -8.19
C THR A 64 -9.84 10.05 -9.09
N PRO A 65 -9.31 11.22 -8.68
CA PRO A 65 -9.20 12.37 -9.58
C PRO A 65 -8.26 12.10 -10.76
N PHE A 66 -7.21 11.32 -10.52
CA PHE A 66 -6.24 10.94 -11.55
C PHE A 66 -6.80 9.90 -12.51
N LEU A 67 -7.60 8.95 -12.02
CA LEU A 67 -8.36 8.04 -12.88
C LEU A 67 -9.33 8.83 -13.76
N ALA A 68 -10.02 9.82 -13.21
CA ALA A 68 -10.91 10.69 -13.97
C ALA A 68 -10.16 11.50 -15.05
N ALA A 69 -9.01 12.09 -14.70
CA ALA A 69 -8.15 12.81 -15.63
C ALA A 69 -7.61 11.89 -16.73
N TRP A 70 -7.21 10.67 -16.38
CA TRP A 70 -6.77 9.65 -17.33
C TRP A 70 -7.91 9.25 -18.28
N MET A 71 -9.11 8.99 -17.76
CA MET A 71 -10.29 8.71 -18.59
C MET A 71 -10.60 9.87 -19.54
N ALA A 72 -10.51 11.11 -19.06
CA ALA A 72 -10.70 12.30 -19.89
C ALA A 72 -9.67 12.39 -21.03
N ALA A 73 -8.41 12.09 -20.74
CA ALA A 73 -7.35 12.02 -21.74
C ALA A 73 -7.59 10.89 -22.77
N GLN A 74 -8.25 9.81 -22.38
CA GLN A 74 -8.60 8.71 -23.29
C GLN A 74 -9.85 8.97 -24.14
N THR A 75 -10.83 9.72 -23.63
CA THR A 75 -12.08 10.03 -24.36
C THR A 75 -11.98 11.28 -25.24
N GLY A 76 -11.06 12.18 -24.94
CA GLY A 76 -11.00 13.50 -25.58
C GLY A 76 -12.03 14.49 -25.02
N TRP A 77 -12.01 15.72 -25.53
CA TRP A 77 -12.84 16.83 -25.07
C TRP A 77 -13.71 17.37 -26.21
N GLY A 78 -14.98 17.68 -25.93
CA GLY A 78 -15.90 18.32 -26.87
C GLY A 78 -17.18 17.52 -27.17
N GLY A 79 -18.31 18.23 -27.28
CA GLY A 79 -19.60 17.68 -27.74
C GLY A 79 -19.98 16.32 -27.12
N PRO A 80 -20.26 15.29 -27.93
CA PRO A 80 -20.62 13.94 -27.46
C PRO A 80 -19.55 13.27 -26.57
N ALA A 81 -18.26 13.60 -26.72
CA ALA A 81 -17.20 13.00 -25.93
C ALA A 81 -17.27 13.44 -24.45
N SER A 82 -17.54 14.73 -24.20
CA SER A 82 -17.73 15.26 -22.85
C SER A 82 -18.93 14.63 -22.15
N ARG A 83 -20.06 14.47 -22.87
CA ARG A 83 -21.25 13.79 -22.33
C ARG A 83 -20.93 12.35 -21.97
N ARG A 84 -20.23 11.62 -22.84
CA ARG A 84 -19.81 10.24 -22.57
C ARG A 84 -18.91 10.17 -21.33
N LEU A 85 -17.93 11.05 -21.22
CA LEU A 85 -17.03 11.10 -20.05
C LEU A 85 -17.83 11.31 -18.76
N ILE A 86 -18.72 12.32 -18.71
CA ILE A 86 -19.56 12.62 -17.54
C ILE A 86 -20.40 11.41 -17.14
N VAL A 87 -21.04 10.72 -18.10
CA VAL A 87 -21.84 9.53 -17.80
C VAL A 87 -20.98 8.40 -17.22
N ASN A 88 -19.77 8.18 -17.74
CA ASN A 88 -18.87 7.15 -17.23
C ASN A 88 -18.31 7.49 -15.84
N LEU A 89 -17.94 8.75 -15.61
CA LEU A 89 -17.51 9.22 -14.28
C LEU A 89 -18.66 9.15 -13.26
N GLY A 90 -19.87 9.52 -13.67
CA GLY A 90 -21.08 9.36 -12.88
C GLY A 90 -21.36 7.90 -12.53
N ALA A 91 -21.16 6.98 -13.48
CA ALA A 91 -21.30 5.55 -13.24
C ALA A 91 -20.25 5.01 -12.24
N ILE A 92 -18.99 5.44 -12.34
CA ILE A 92 -17.95 5.11 -11.34
C ILE A 92 -18.32 5.65 -9.97
N GLY A 93 -18.70 6.93 -9.89
CA GLY A 93 -19.05 7.59 -8.64
C GLY A 93 -20.24 6.92 -7.96
N LEU A 94 -21.33 6.70 -8.71
CA LEU A 94 -22.53 6.05 -8.21
C LEU A 94 -22.25 4.62 -7.74
N ALA A 95 -21.56 3.81 -8.54
CA ALA A 95 -21.23 2.43 -8.16
C ALA A 95 -20.30 2.36 -6.95
N SER A 96 -19.33 3.28 -6.84
CA SER A 96 -18.45 3.38 -5.67
C SER A 96 -19.27 3.74 -4.41
N LEU A 97 -20.15 4.75 -4.51
CA LEU A 97 -21.00 5.19 -3.40
C LEU A 97 -21.96 4.08 -2.95
N LEU A 98 -22.63 3.40 -3.89
CA LEU A 98 -23.54 2.29 -3.56
C LEU A 98 -22.81 1.14 -2.86
N THR A 99 -21.54 0.91 -3.21
CA THR A 99 -20.71 -0.11 -2.57
C THR A 99 -20.28 0.31 -1.16
N LEU A 100 -20.02 1.59 -0.93
CA LEU A 100 -19.66 2.16 0.38
C LEU A 100 -20.86 2.30 1.33
N LEU A 101 -22.06 2.49 0.75
CA LEU A 101 -23.27 2.85 1.48
C LEU A 101 -23.61 1.92 2.65
N PRO A 102 -23.51 0.57 2.56
CA PRO A 102 -23.81 -0.30 3.69
C PRO A 102 -22.94 -0.02 4.92
N ALA A 103 -21.63 0.25 4.72
CA ALA A 103 -20.73 0.58 5.81
C ALA A 103 -21.06 1.94 6.42
N THR A 104 -21.35 2.94 5.59
CA THR A 104 -21.76 4.27 6.06
C THR A 104 -23.08 4.23 6.83
N LEU A 105 -24.08 3.47 6.34
CA LEU A 105 -25.36 3.30 7.03
C LEU A 105 -25.20 2.57 8.36
N ARG A 106 -24.35 1.54 8.43
CA ARG A 106 -24.00 0.88 9.69
C ARG A 106 -23.35 1.86 10.67
N ASN A 107 -22.40 2.67 10.21
CA ASN A 107 -21.72 3.66 11.06
C ASN A 107 -22.73 4.67 11.61
N TRP A 108 -23.65 5.16 10.78
CA TRP A 108 -24.69 6.08 11.22
C TRP A 108 -25.67 5.42 12.20
N ALA A 109 -26.18 4.23 11.89
CA ALA A 109 -27.19 3.56 12.72
C ALA A 109 -26.64 3.07 14.07
N VAL A 110 -25.44 2.48 14.08
CA VAL A 110 -24.85 1.84 15.27
C VAL A 110 -23.98 2.80 16.07
N ALA A 111 -23.06 3.51 15.40
CA ALA A 111 -22.12 4.40 16.08
C ALA A 111 -22.68 5.82 16.28
N GLN A 112 -23.87 6.13 15.72
CA GLN A 112 -24.48 7.46 15.77
C GLN A 112 -23.52 8.56 15.27
N ASP A 113 -22.66 8.18 14.30
CA ASP A 113 -21.58 8.99 13.76
C ASP A 113 -21.54 8.85 12.23
N LEU A 114 -21.61 9.97 11.52
CA LEU A 114 -21.65 9.99 10.07
C LEU A 114 -20.22 9.88 9.51
N VAL A 115 -19.76 8.64 9.38
CA VAL A 115 -18.41 8.32 8.89
C VAL A 115 -18.54 7.43 7.66
N LEU A 116 -17.95 7.88 6.54
CA LEU A 116 -18.04 7.18 5.25
C LEU A 116 -17.53 5.74 5.34
N ILE A 117 -16.32 5.56 5.92
CA ILE A 117 -15.68 4.25 6.05
C ILE A 117 -15.14 4.05 7.47
N SER A 118 -14.15 4.85 7.89
CA SER A 118 -13.54 4.77 9.22
C SER A 118 -13.07 6.14 9.73
N SER A 119 -12.92 6.27 11.05
CA SER A 119 -12.47 7.47 11.77
C SER A 119 -11.05 7.32 12.33
N ASN A 120 -10.20 6.54 11.67
CA ASN A 120 -8.83 6.27 12.13
C ASN A 120 -7.81 7.24 11.51
N GLY A 121 -8.21 8.03 10.52
CA GLY A 121 -7.30 8.86 9.72
C GLY A 121 -6.46 9.82 10.56
N GLY A 122 -7.07 10.51 11.52
CA GLY A 122 -6.35 11.47 12.35
C GLY A 122 -5.36 10.85 13.33
N VAL A 123 -5.75 9.71 13.95
CA VAL A 123 -4.84 8.94 14.81
C VAL A 123 -3.65 8.44 14.01
N ASN A 124 -3.90 7.86 12.82
CA ASN A 124 -2.83 7.40 11.94
C ASN A 124 -1.93 8.53 11.44
N LEU A 125 -2.50 9.71 11.18
CA LEU A 125 -1.75 10.89 10.75
C LEU A 125 -0.82 11.37 11.87
N LEU A 126 -1.30 11.39 13.12
CA LEU A 126 -0.53 11.76 14.29
C LEU A 126 0.62 10.77 14.56
N MET A 127 0.35 9.47 14.52
CA MET A 127 1.41 8.45 14.59
C MET A 127 2.42 8.61 13.46
N GLY A 128 1.98 9.03 12.27
CA GLY A 128 2.86 9.35 11.16
C GLY A 128 3.84 10.51 11.42
N GLN A 129 3.62 11.33 12.46
CA GLN A 129 4.53 12.41 12.88
C GLN A 129 5.49 12.00 14.01
N ASP A 130 5.42 10.75 14.45
CA ASP A 130 6.25 10.18 15.51
C ASP A 130 7.27 9.21 14.90
N ALA A 131 8.56 9.46 15.11
CA ALA A 131 9.64 8.69 14.48
C ALA A 131 9.63 7.23 14.95
N ASP A 132 9.32 7.00 16.22
CA ASP A 132 9.27 5.66 16.81
C ASP A 132 8.04 4.90 16.29
N ALA A 133 6.91 5.59 16.18
CA ALA A 133 5.67 4.99 15.69
C ALA A 133 5.72 4.62 14.19
N VAL A 134 6.53 5.34 13.40
CA VAL A 134 6.68 5.07 11.97
C VAL A 134 7.33 3.73 11.68
N ALA A 135 8.29 3.30 12.51
CA ALA A 135 9.00 2.03 12.33
C ALA A 135 8.46 0.91 13.24
N ASP A 136 8.05 1.24 14.47
CA ASP A 136 7.72 0.25 15.50
C ASP A 136 6.23 0.22 15.87
N HIS A 137 5.40 1.11 15.32
CA HIS A 137 3.99 1.27 15.69
C HIS A 137 3.77 1.46 17.20
N ALA A 138 4.79 1.96 17.89
CA ALA A 138 4.76 2.36 19.28
C ALA A 138 4.80 3.89 19.33
N SER A 139 3.81 4.51 19.97
CA SER A 139 3.84 5.95 20.21
C SER A 139 3.63 6.24 21.69
N ALA A 140 4.35 7.21 22.24
CA ALA A 140 4.10 7.69 23.59
C ALA A 140 2.68 8.26 23.74
N THR A 141 2.11 8.78 22.65
CA THR A 141 0.78 9.42 22.64
C THR A 141 -0.35 8.41 22.61
N THR A 142 -0.20 7.34 21.80
CA THR A 142 -1.26 6.33 21.57
C THR A 142 -0.98 4.96 22.19
N GLY A 143 0.19 4.74 22.79
CA GLY A 143 0.67 3.43 23.24
C GLY A 143 0.95 2.48 22.08
N HIS A 144 0.88 1.17 22.34
CA HIS A 144 0.82 0.14 21.31
C HIS A 144 -0.56 0.13 20.67
N TRP A 145 -0.73 1.00 19.68
CA TRP A 145 -2.01 1.18 19.01
C TRP A 145 -2.42 -0.06 18.21
N ASN A 146 -3.65 -0.52 18.41
CA ASN A 146 -4.35 -1.42 17.50
C ASN A 146 -5.85 -1.10 17.51
N CYS A 147 -6.63 -1.70 16.59
CA CYS A 147 -8.05 -1.41 16.46
C CYS A 147 -8.89 -1.75 17.71
N PHE A 148 -8.43 -2.65 18.59
CA PHE A 148 -9.12 -3.02 19.82
C PHE A 148 -8.89 -2.01 20.95
N GLU A 149 -7.84 -1.19 20.85
CA GLU A 149 -7.50 -0.14 21.81
C GLU A 149 -8.20 1.20 21.50
N TYR A 150 -9.01 1.26 20.43
CA TYR A 150 -9.76 2.46 20.02
C TYR A 150 -10.62 3.07 21.16
N PRO A 151 -11.35 2.29 21.98
CA PRO A 151 -12.12 2.83 23.10
C PRO A 151 -11.24 3.58 24.13
N ARG A 152 -9.99 3.12 24.36
CA ARG A 152 -9.07 3.80 25.28
C ARG A 152 -8.63 5.15 24.73
N LEU A 153 -8.38 5.26 23.41
CA LEU A 153 -8.09 6.54 22.78
C LEU A 153 -9.26 7.51 22.84
N ILE A 154 -10.50 7.02 22.65
CA ILE A 154 -11.70 7.86 22.81
C ILE A 154 -11.77 8.37 24.24
N ALA A 155 -11.60 7.50 25.24
CA ALA A 155 -11.65 7.87 26.65
C ALA A 155 -10.60 8.94 27.00
N LYS A 156 -9.35 8.74 26.54
CA LYS A 156 -8.25 9.71 26.74
C LYS A 156 -8.57 11.06 26.10
N ALA A 157 -8.92 11.08 24.81
CA ALA A 157 -9.24 12.32 24.10
C ALA A 157 -10.47 13.02 24.69
N SER A 158 -11.47 12.27 25.15
CA SER A 158 -12.67 12.82 25.80
C SER A 158 -12.36 13.44 27.17
N ALA A 159 -11.47 12.82 27.94
CA ALA A 159 -11.01 13.36 29.21
C ALA A 159 -10.22 14.66 29.02
N GLU A 160 -9.29 14.68 28.06
CA GLU A 160 -8.52 15.88 27.69
C GLU A 160 -9.42 17.01 27.15
N ALA A 161 -10.45 16.68 26.38
CA ALA A 161 -11.42 17.64 25.85
C ALA A 161 -12.49 18.08 26.87
N GLY A 162 -12.55 17.47 28.05
CA GLY A 162 -13.54 17.75 29.08
C GLY A 162 -14.99 17.38 28.72
N ARG A 163 -15.19 16.57 27.66
CA ARG A 163 -16.52 16.12 27.20
C ARG A 163 -16.43 14.80 26.44
N PRO A 164 -17.50 13.99 26.38
CA PRO A 164 -17.51 12.82 25.52
C PRO A 164 -17.35 13.22 24.05
N LEU A 165 -16.42 12.56 23.36
CA LEU A 165 -16.18 12.72 21.93
C LEU A 165 -16.65 11.50 21.15
N LYS A 166 -17.26 11.73 19.98
CA LYS A 166 -17.49 10.70 18.97
C LYS A 166 -16.20 10.28 18.29
N ALA A 167 -16.18 9.11 17.67
CA ALA A 167 -15.01 8.60 16.96
C ALA A 167 -14.52 9.56 15.86
N SER A 168 -15.42 10.20 15.10
CA SER A 168 -15.08 11.21 14.10
C SER A 168 -14.50 12.48 14.73
N GLU A 169 -14.95 12.87 15.92
CA GLU A 169 -14.40 14.01 16.67
C GLU A 169 -13.00 13.70 17.18
N VAL A 170 -12.76 12.49 17.69
CA VAL A 170 -11.44 12.02 18.10
C VAL A 170 -10.47 12.01 16.91
N SER A 171 -10.92 11.55 15.75
CA SER A 171 -10.13 11.65 14.52
C SER A 171 -9.79 13.10 14.17
N ARG A 172 -10.74 14.03 14.27
CA ARG A 172 -10.47 15.45 13.98
C ARG A 172 -9.51 16.05 14.99
N TRP A 173 -9.66 15.70 16.26
CA TRP A 173 -8.81 16.16 17.37
C TRP A 173 -7.34 15.79 17.15
N TYR A 174 -7.04 14.50 16.97
CA TYR A 174 -5.67 14.05 16.73
C TYR A 174 -5.14 14.49 15.34
N GLY A 175 -6.02 14.58 14.34
CA GLY A 175 -5.65 15.11 13.03
C GLY A 175 -5.21 16.57 13.07
N ALA A 176 -5.88 17.40 13.88
CA ALA A 176 -5.51 18.80 14.08
C ALA A 176 -4.14 18.93 14.75
N GLN A 177 -3.86 18.13 15.78
CA GLN A 177 -2.55 18.09 16.42
C GLN A 177 -1.45 17.66 15.45
N ALA A 178 -1.71 16.65 14.61
CA ALA A 178 -0.75 16.20 13.61
C ALA A 178 -0.45 17.31 12.60
N TRP A 179 -1.48 18.02 12.16
CA TRP A 179 -1.35 19.15 11.24
C TRP A 179 -0.55 20.31 11.84
N GLU A 180 -0.81 20.64 13.11
CA GLU A 180 -0.05 21.63 13.87
C GLU A 180 1.43 21.24 13.95
N GLN A 181 1.76 19.97 14.26
CA GLN A 181 3.13 19.47 14.27
C GLN A 181 3.80 19.58 12.88
N MET A 182 3.06 19.29 11.81
CA MET A 182 3.58 19.38 10.44
C MET A 182 3.93 20.82 10.04
N ILE A 183 3.10 21.79 10.45
CA ILE A 183 3.33 23.21 10.17
C ILE A 183 4.44 23.78 11.07
N ALA A 184 4.45 23.43 12.36
CA ALA A 184 5.43 23.93 13.31
C ALA A 184 6.85 23.40 13.04
N HIS A 185 6.97 22.17 12.51
CA HIS A 185 8.25 21.49 12.30
C HIS A 185 8.38 20.88 10.90
N PRO A 186 8.40 21.69 9.82
CA PRO A 186 8.41 21.18 8.44
C PRO A 186 9.66 20.34 8.12
N GLU A 187 10.81 20.66 8.73
CA GLU A 187 12.05 19.88 8.60
C GLU A 187 11.91 18.46 9.16
N ARG A 188 11.21 18.29 10.29
CA ARG A 188 10.94 16.99 10.89
C ARG A 188 9.99 16.21 10.01
N THR A 189 8.93 16.84 9.51
CA THR A 189 7.99 16.20 8.58
C THR A 189 8.68 15.74 7.29
N LEU A 190 9.57 16.55 6.71
CA LEU A 190 10.35 16.16 5.53
C LEU A 190 11.27 14.96 5.82
N ARG A 191 11.94 14.94 6.98
CA ARG A 191 12.76 13.79 7.41
C ARG A 191 11.91 12.52 7.58
N LEU A 192 10.71 12.64 8.15
CA LEU A 192 9.79 11.51 8.31
C LEU A 192 9.26 11.02 6.96
N ILE A 193 8.94 11.91 6.03
CA ILE A 193 8.57 11.54 4.64
C ILE A 193 9.71 10.79 3.97
N ALA A 194 10.95 11.26 4.12
CA ALA A 194 12.13 10.58 3.59
C ALA A 194 12.32 9.19 4.24
N LEU A 195 12.22 9.10 5.57
CA LEU A 195 12.29 7.83 6.29
C LEU A 195 11.25 6.84 5.78
N LYS A 196 9.97 7.24 5.68
CA LYS A 196 8.88 6.40 5.16
C LYS A 196 9.11 5.97 3.72
N THR A 197 9.66 6.86 2.89
CA THR A 197 10.04 6.55 1.52
C THR A 197 11.10 5.45 1.48
N LEU A 198 12.15 5.59 2.28
CA LEU A 198 13.23 4.61 2.39
C LEU A 198 12.76 3.28 3.00
N LEU A 199 11.83 3.31 3.95
CA LEU A 199 11.21 2.11 4.52
C LEU A 199 10.31 1.38 3.52
N PHE A 200 9.47 2.12 2.77
CA PHE A 200 8.57 1.54 1.79
C PHE A 200 9.34 0.87 0.63
N TRP A 201 10.32 1.59 0.08
CA TRP A 201 11.13 1.14 -1.05
C TRP A 201 12.37 0.32 -0.64
N GLY A 202 12.62 0.18 0.66
CA GLY A 202 13.77 -0.51 1.19
C GLY A 202 13.70 -2.03 1.07
N PRO A 203 14.82 -2.73 1.33
CA PRO A 203 14.91 -4.18 1.19
C PRO A 203 14.10 -4.94 2.25
N ARG A 204 13.88 -4.35 3.43
CA ARG A 204 13.20 -4.97 4.56
C ARG A 204 11.70 -4.65 4.55
N GLU A 205 10.90 -5.63 4.93
CA GLU A 205 9.47 -5.41 5.24
C GLU A 205 9.40 -4.83 6.66
N VAL A 206 8.77 -3.66 6.81
CA VAL A 206 8.49 -3.08 8.14
C VAL A 206 7.33 -3.85 8.76
N SER A 207 7.50 -4.28 10.00
CA SER A 207 6.55 -5.16 10.68
C SER A 207 5.37 -4.37 11.21
N ASN A 208 4.16 -4.89 10.99
CA ASN A 208 2.94 -4.27 11.52
C ASN A 208 2.26 -5.15 12.57
N ASN A 209 1.51 -6.16 12.12
CA ASN A 209 0.80 -7.07 13.03
C ASN A 209 1.66 -8.24 13.50
N LYS A 210 2.65 -8.65 12.70
CA LYS A 210 3.57 -9.77 12.95
C LYS A 210 4.96 -9.37 12.46
N VAL A 211 5.98 -10.14 12.86
CA VAL A 211 7.34 -9.98 12.32
C VAL A 211 7.50 -10.89 11.09
N GLU A 212 7.02 -10.42 9.94
CA GLU A 212 6.83 -11.23 8.72
C GLU A 212 8.12 -11.83 8.19
N ALA A 213 9.24 -11.12 8.36
CA ALA A 213 10.55 -11.64 7.97
C ALA A 213 10.98 -12.84 8.81
N MET A 214 10.66 -12.86 10.11
CA MET A 214 10.97 -14.01 10.96
C MET A 214 10.06 -15.20 10.65
N GLU A 215 8.79 -14.96 10.31
CA GLU A 215 7.90 -16.01 9.80
C GLU A 215 8.44 -16.63 8.51
N ARG A 216 9.00 -15.81 7.61
CA ARG A 216 9.67 -16.31 6.40
C ARG A 216 10.88 -17.19 6.75
N ASP A 217 11.75 -16.72 7.64
CA ASP A 217 13.01 -17.40 7.97
C ASP A 217 12.78 -18.75 8.68
N HIS A 218 11.73 -18.84 9.49
CA HIS A 218 11.34 -20.07 10.20
C HIS A 218 10.41 -20.99 9.38
N SER A 219 9.99 -20.59 8.18
CA SER A 219 9.18 -21.42 7.28
C SER A 219 10.03 -22.23 6.30
N SER A 220 9.77 -23.54 6.20
CA SER A 220 10.47 -24.43 5.27
C SER A 220 10.21 -24.11 3.79
N ILE A 221 9.07 -23.47 3.50
CA ILE A 221 8.61 -23.10 2.16
C ILE A 221 9.02 -21.66 1.84
N LEU A 222 8.66 -20.69 2.69
CA LEU A 222 8.82 -19.26 2.37
C LEU A 222 10.30 -18.84 2.28
N ARG A 223 11.19 -19.45 3.06
CA ARG A 223 12.64 -19.17 2.99
C ARG A 223 13.27 -19.53 1.64
N ARG A 224 12.67 -20.47 0.89
CA ARG A 224 13.22 -20.96 -0.39
C ARG A 224 12.82 -20.10 -1.59
N LEU A 225 11.92 -19.14 -1.40
CA LEU A 225 11.45 -18.28 -2.48
C LEU A 225 12.46 -17.16 -2.75
N PRO A 226 12.99 -17.07 -4.00
CA PRO A 226 14.26 -16.40 -4.25
C PRO A 226 14.13 -14.91 -4.55
N ILE A 227 12.93 -14.37 -4.75
CA ILE A 227 12.76 -13.02 -5.28
C ILE A 227 12.63 -12.00 -4.14
N PRO A 228 13.64 -11.15 -3.89
CA PRO A 228 13.52 -10.05 -2.94
C PRO A 228 12.73 -8.89 -3.57
N PHE A 229 12.13 -8.06 -2.73
CA PHE A 229 11.46 -6.84 -3.16
C PHE A 229 12.40 -5.93 -3.97
N SER A 230 13.65 -5.78 -3.53
CA SER A 230 14.62 -4.88 -4.18
C SER A 230 14.89 -5.23 -5.64
N LEU A 231 14.80 -6.51 -6.02
CA LEU A 231 14.92 -6.94 -7.41
C LEU A 231 13.72 -6.47 -8.23
N LEU A 232 12.50 -6.65 -7.71
CA LEU A 232 11.28 -6.19 -8.36
C LEU A 232 11.22 -4.67 -8.47
N ALA A 233 11.69 -3.94 -7.44
CA ALA A 233 11.81 -2.49 -7.49
C ALA A 233 12.84 -2.05 -8.53
N GLY A 234 14.06 -2.61 -8.50
CA GLY A 234 15.14 -2.22 -9.42
C GLY A 234 14.83 -2.52 -10.88
N PHE A 235 14.48 -3.76 -11.21
CA PHE A 235 14.13 -4.14 -12.59
C PHE A 235 12.75 -3.62 -13.01
N GLY A 236 11.82 -3.40 -12.07
CA GLY A 236 10.56 -2.73 -12.34
C GLY A 236 10.75 -1.28 -12.75
N THR A 237 11.62 -0.53 -12.06
CA THR A 237 12.01 0.83 -12.46
C THR A 237 12.67 0.83 -13.83
N LEU A 238 13.61 -0.10 -14.11
CA LEU A 238 14.22 -0.24 -15.44
C LEU A 238 13.16 -0.50 -16.52
N GLY A 239 12.24 -1.43 -16.27
CA GLY A 239 11.18 -1.77 -17.21
C GLY A 239 10.27 -0.58 -17.53
N PHE A 240 9.91 0.21 -16.51
CA PHE A 240 9.16 1.45 -16.71
C PHE A 240 9.95 2.48 -17.53
N ILE A 241 11.26 2.64 -17.29
CA ILE A 241 12.13 3.54 -18.07
C ILE A 241 12.17 3.09 -19.55
N LEU A 242 12.36 1.80 -19.80
CA LEU A 242 12.41 1.24 -21.16
C LEU A 242 11.08 1.44 -21.88
N GLU A 243 9.97 1.25 -21.18
CA GLU A 243 8.61 1.52 -21.67
C GLU A 243 8.44 2.98 -22.11
N VAL A 244 8.86 3.94 -21.27
CA VAL A 244 8.79 5.38 -21.58
C VAL A 244 9.71 5.73 -22.75
N ARG A 245 10.89 5.13 -22.84
CA ARG A 245 11.82 5.34 -23.97
C ARG A 245 11.24 4.81 -25.28
N ARG A 246 10.57 3.65 -25.27
CA ARG A 246 9.89 3.06 -26.42
C ARG A 246 8.80 3.97 -26.96
N ARG A 247 7.97 4.53 -26.07
CA ARG A 247 6.96 5.53 -26.45
C ARG A 247 7.55 6.76 -27.12
N ARG A 248 8.65 7.32 -26.56
CA ARG A 248 9.30 8.52 -27.13
C ARG A 248 9.89 8.28 -28.53
N ARG A 249 10.18 7.03 -28.88
CA ARG A 249 10.65 6.64 -30.22
C ARG A 249 9.55 6.55 -31.27
N GLY A 250 8.28 6.76 -30.90
CA GLY A 250 7.16 6.78 -31.82
C GLY A 250 6.48 5.43 -32.03
N ASP A 251 6.82 4.40 -31.25
CA ASP A 251 6.09 3.14 -31.22
C ASP A 251 4.72 3.40 -30.60
N GLY A 252 3.73 3.74 -31.44
CA GLY A 252 2.35 4.13 -31.09
C GLY A 252 1.50 2.99 -30.51
N ASP A 253 2.10 2.10 -29.71
CA ASP A 253 1.45 0.95 -29.12
C ASP A 253 0.30 1.40 -28.19
N PRO A 254 -0.96 1.01 -28.45
CA PRO A 254 -2.12 1.31 -27.60
C PRO A 254 -1.96 0.86 -26.15
N ARG A 255 -1.01 -0.04 -25.86
CA ARG A 255 -0.66 -0.51 -24.52
C ARG A 255 -0.05 0.56 -23.64
N TRP A 256 0.59 1.60 -24.20
CA TRP A 256 1.26 2.63 -23.41
C TRP A 256 0.32 3.37 -22.45
N ALA A 257 -0.93 3.62 -22.85
CA ALA A 257 -1.91 4.27 -21.98
C ALA A 257 -2.16 3.47 -20.68
N MET A 258 -2.08 2.13 -20.75
CA MET A 258 -2.14 1.26 -19.58
C MET A 258 -0.84 1.31 -18.79
N SER A 259 0.32 1.19 -19.44
CA SER A 259 1.60 1.28 -18.75
C SER A 259 1.78 2.61 -18.00
N GLY A 260 1.34 3.72 -18.59
CA GLY A 260 1.31 5.03 -17.94
C GLY A 260 0.37 5.07 -16.73
N LEU A 261 -0.83 4.49 -16.88
CA LEU A 261 -1.79 4.35 -15.77
C LEU A 261 -1.22 3.52 -14.61
N LEU A 262 -0.57 2.39 -14.90
CA LEU A 262 0.09 1.54 -13.90
C LEU A 262 1.17 2.31 -13.15
N GLY A 263 2.03 3.03 -13.87
CA GLY A 263 3.09 3.85 -13.26
C GLY A 263 2.53 4.96 -12.36
N ILE A 264 1.51 5.69 -12.84
CA ILE A 264 0.81 6.72 -12.06
C ILE A 264 0.16 6.10 -10.82
N PHE A 265 -0.49 4.95 -10.96
CA PHE A 265 -1.12 4.25 -9.84
C PHE A 265 -0.09 3.88 -8.77
N ILE A 266 1.06 3.32 -9.15
CA ILE A 266 2.14 2.98 -8.20
C ILE A 266 2.56 4.23 -7.40
N VAL A 267 2.80 5.34 -8.09
CA VAL A 267 3.25 6.60 -7.46
C VAL A 267 2.19 7.17 -6.52
N LEU A 268 0.93 7.25 -6.97
CA LEU A 268 -0.16 7.79 -6.16
C LEU A 268 -0.51 6.91 -4.97
N TYR A 269 -0.50 5.59 -5.17
CA TYR A 269 -0.75 4.63 -4.11
C TYR A 269 0.33 4.74 -3.04
N PHE A 270 1.61 4.80 -3.44
CA PHE A 270 2.72 5.08 -2.53
C PHE A 270 2.55 6.44 -1.82
N ALA A 271 2.30 7.52 -2.56
CA ALA A 271 2.14 8.86 -2.01
C ALA A 271 1.02 8.94 -0.95
N SER A 272 -0.03 8.13 -1.12
CA SER A 272 -1.14 8.05 -0.16
C SER A 272 -0.74 7.52 1.23
N PHE A 273 0.41 6.84 1.36
CA PHE A 273 0.93 6.36 2.64
C PHE A 273 1.92 7.32 3.32
N LEU A 274 2.49 8.29 2.61
CA LEU A 274 3.46 9.23 3.17
C LEU A 274 2.97 10.00 4.41
N PRO A 275 1.67 10.35 4.54
CA PRO A 275 1.17 10.98 5.76
C PRO A 275 1.15 10.05 6.98
N TYR A 276 1.14 8.73 6.78
CA TYR A 276 0.86 7.73 7.83
C TYR A 276 2.13 6.95 8.24
N ILE A 277 1.97 5.95 9.09
CA ILE A 277 3.00 4.97 9.49
C ILE A 277 3.50 4.12 8.30
N ALA A 278 4.67 3.51 8.42
CA ALA A 278 5.19 2.59 7.40
C ALA A 278 4.86 1.14 7.78
N ALA A 279 4.49 0.31 6.81
CA ALA A 279 4.31 -1.12 7.02
C ALA A 279 4.57 -1.88 5.71
N GLY A 280 5.16 -3.07 5.80
CA GLY A 280 5.48 -3.92 4.66
C GLY A 280 4.24 -4.37 3.88
N GLN A 281 3.11 -4.57 4.56
CA GLN A 281 1.83 -4.86 3.91
C GLN A 281 1.37 -3.74 2.95
N TYR A 282 1.81 -2.49 3.13
CA TYR A 282 1.36 -1.35 2.32
C TYR A 282 1.93 -1.35 0.91
N ARG A 283 3.03 -2.05 0.65
CA ARG A 283 3.54 -2.19 -0.73
C ARG A 283 2.89 -3.34 -1.49
N MET A 284 2.17 -4.25 -0.83
CA MET A 284 1.64 -5.46 -1.48
C MET A 284 0.82 -5.20 -2.76
N PRO A 285 -0.04 -4.17 -2.83
CA PRO A 285 -0.79 -3.87 -4.05
C PRO A 285 0.06 -3.38 -5.22
N VAL A 286 1.25 -2.81 -4.97
CA VAL A 286 2.15 -2.35 -6.05
C VAL A 286 3.08 -3.44 -6.59
N ILE A 287 3.34 -4.49 -5.79
CA ILE A 287 4.30 -5.56 -6.16
C ILE A 287 3.93 -6.26 -7.47
N PRO A 288 2.67 -6.64 -7.73
CA PRO A 288 2.33 -7.28 -9.00
C PRO A 288 2.53 -6.36 -10.21
N LEU A 289 2.32 -5.05 -10.03
CA LEU A 289 2.53 -4.05 -11.09
C LEU A 289 4.03 -3.88 -11.38
N LEU A 290 4.86 -3.81 -10.32
CA LEU A 290 6.31 -3.82 -10.43
C LEU A 290 6.84 -5.10 -11.08
N ALA A 291 6.23 -6.25 -10.78
CA ALA A 291 6.57 -7.52 -11.43
C ALA A 291 6.24 -7.49 -12.94
N GLY A 292 5.14 -6.85 -13.33
CA GLY A 292 4.83 -6.60 -14.74
C GLY A 292 5.91 -5.80 -15.44
N PHE A 293 6.35 -4.68 -14.86
CA PHE A 293 7.46 -3.90 -15.41
C PHE A 293 8.80 -4.66 -15.37
N THR A 294 9.05 -5.45 -14.32
CA THR A 294 10.22 -6.31 -14.23
C THR A 294 10.27 -7.29 -15.41
N ALA A 295 9.13 -7.88 -15.78
CA ALA A 295 9.04 -8.74 -16.95
C ALA A 295 9.37 -8.00 -18.24
N VAL A 296 8.89 -6.75 -18.41
CA VAL A 296 9.25 -5.90 -19.56
C VAL A 296 10.76 -5.71 -19.66
N ALA A 297 11.44 -5.41 -18.55
CA ALA A 297 12.90 -5.25 -18.53
C ALA A 297 13.62 -6.52 -19.00
N TRP A 298 13.24 -7.68 -18.48
CA TRP A 298 13.87 -8.96 -18.83
C TRP A 298 13.61 -9.38 -20.28
N VAL A 299 12.38 -9.19 -20.77
CA VAL A 299 12.03 -9.46 -22.18
C VAL A 299 12.84 -8.57 -23.11
N GLU A 300 12.99 -7.29 -22.80
CA GLU A 300 13.79 -6.36 -23.61
C GLU A 300 15.28 -6.76 -23.60
N ILE A 301 15.86 -7.07 -22.44
CA ILE A 301 17.24 -7.54 -22.32
C ILE A 301 17.47 -8.81 -23.15
N ALA A 302 16.57 -9.80 -23.01
CA ALA A 302 16.64 -11.06 -23.74
C ALA A 302 16.50 -10.84 -25.26
N GLY A 303 15.58 -9.97 -25.69
CA GLY A 303 15.37 -9.63 -27.10
C GLY A 303 16.59 -8.93 -27.72
N GLN A 304 17.25 -8.01 -27.01
CA GLN A 304 18.48 -7.37 -27.47
C GLN A 304 19.63 -8.39 -27.59
N ALA A 305 19.74 -9.32 -26.64
CA ALA A 305 20.75 -10.39 -26.70
C ALA A 305 20.51 -11.34 -27.89
N ALA A 306 19.26 -11.76 -28.09
CA ALA A 306 18.86 -12.66 -29.17
C ALA A 306 19.02 -12.02 -30.57
N SER A 307 18.84 -10.70 -30.69
CA SER A 307 19.04 -9.94 -31.92
C SER A 307 20.51 -9.57 -32.20
N GLY A 308 21.46 -10.12 -31.45
CA GLY A 308 22.90 -9.89 -31.63
C GLY A 308 23.43 -8.60 -31.00
N ARG A 309 22.58 -7.76 -30.40
CA ARG A 309 22.95 -6.51 -29.71
C ARG A 309 23.41 -6.77 -28.28
N ARG A 310 24.40 -7.64 -28.12
CA ARG A 310 24.90 -8.13 -26.81
C ARG A 310 25.40 -7.00 -25.90
N VAL A 311 26.08 -5.99 -26.45
CA VAL A 311 26.56 -4.84 -25.67
C VAL A 311 25.40 -4.07 -25.04
N THR A 312 24.33 -3.81 -25.80
CA THR A 312 23.12 -3.14 -25.29
C THR A 312 22.44 -3.96 -24.20
N ALA A 313 22.34 -5.27 -24.38
CA ALA A 313 21.78 -6.17 -23.37
C ALA A 313 22.60 -6.15 -22.06
N LEU A 314 23.94 -6.16 -22.17
CA LEU A 314 24.84 -6.04 -21.02
C LEU A 314 24.73 -4.69 -20.31
N ILE A 315 24.58 -3.59 -21.05
CA ILE A 315 24.34 -2.26 -20.47
C ILE A 315 23.05 -2.27 -19.67
N TRP A 316 21.95 -2.79 -20.23
CA TRP A 316 20.67 -2.84 -19.50
C TRP A 316 20.71 -3.76 -18.30
N LEU A 317 21.40 -4.90 -18.39
CA LEU A 317 21.62 -5.77 -17.25
C LEU A 317 22.44 -5.07 -16.15
N ALA A 318 23.48 -4.33 -16.51
CA ALA A 318 24.30 -3.57 -15.56
C ALA A 318 23.50 -2.43 -14.90
N VAL A 319 22.68 -1.70 -15.66
CA VAL A 319 21.78 -0.66 -15.11
C VAL A 319 20.74 -1.28 -14.18
N GLY A 320 20.14 -2.41 -14.56
CA GLY A 320 19.21 -3.16 -13.71
C GLY A 320 19.87 -3.65 -12.42
N GLY A 321 21.09 -4.17 -12.52
CA GLY A 321 21.92 -4.57 -11.38
C GLY A 321 22.27 -3.41 -10.46
N MET A 322 22.61 -2.24 -11.01
CA MET A 322 22.86 -1.02 -10.22
C MET A 322 21.59 -0.57 -9.48
N LEU A 323 20.44 -0.52 -10.16
CA LEU A 323 19.17 -0.16 -9.53
C LEU A 323 18.79 -1.17 -8.43
N TRP A 324 18.93 -2.46 -8.70
CA TRP A 324 18.72 -3.50 -7.70
C TRP A 324 19.65 -3.33 -6.49
N GLY A 325 20.93 -3.01 -6.73
CA GLY A 325 21.90 -2.68 -5.69
C GLY A 325 21.42 -1.53 -4.81
N LEU A 326 20.99 -0.42 -5.43
CA LEU A 326 20.46 0.76 -4.72
C LEU A 326 19.26 0.42 -3.82
N PHE A 327 18.26 -0.32 -4.33
CA PHE A 327 17.10 -0.75 -3.54
C PHE A 327 17.44 -1.82 -2.48
N SER A 328 18.63 -2.42 -2.55
CA SER A 328 19.08 -3.43 -1.58
C SER A 328 19.81 -2.83 -0.38
N ILE A 329 20.12 -1.52 -0.39
CA ILE A 329 20.80 -0.84 0.71
C ILE A 329 19.79 -0.52 1.81
N ASN A 330 20.05 -1.01 3.02
CA ASN A 330 19.26 -0.68 4.21
C ASN A 330 19.70 0.67 4.82
N ILE A 331 19.44 1.77 4.13
CA ILE A 331 19.86 3.13 4.54
C ILE A 331 19.27 3.50 5.90
N THR A 332 18.04 3.06 6.20
CA THR A 332 17.35 3.39 7.45
C THR A 332 17.94 2.70 8.67
N GLY A 333 18.78 1.67 8.46
CA GLY A 333 19.28 0.82 9.54
C GLY A 333 18.18 0.01 10.23
N TYR A 334 16.96 -0.05 9.65
CA TYR A 334 15.83 -0.76 10.26
C TYR A 334 16.20 -2.21 10.55
N GLN A 335 16.05 -2.60 11.81
CA GLN A 335 16.29 -3.95 12.28
C GLN A 335 14.96 -4.61 12.64
N LEU A 336 14.90 -5.91 12.42
CA LEU A 336 13.79 -6.71 12.93
C LEU A 336 13.87 -6.75 14.45
N ARG A 337 12.72 -6.89 15.11
CA ARG A 337 12.60 -7.01 16.56
C ARG A 337 12.18 -8.42 16.94
N PRO A 338 13.14 -9.34 17.19
CA PRO A 338 12.83 -10.72 17.52
C PRO A 338 12.03 -10.87 18.82
N GLU A 339 12.19 -9.95 19.76
CA GLU A 339 11.43 -9.87 21.00
C GLU A 339 9.91 -9.84 20.73
N ARG A 340 9.47 -9.09 19.71
CA ARG A 340 8.04 -9.00 19.34
C ARG A 340 7.53 -10.29 18.71
N TRP A 341 8.39 -11.00 17.98
CA TRP A 341 8.03 -12.28 17.37
C TRP A 341 7.80 -13.35 18.44
N HIS A 342 8.73 -13.48 19.40
CA HIS A 342 8.60 -14.39 20.54
C HIS A 342 7.40 -14.03 21.42
N LEU A 343 7.17 -12.74 21.71
CA LEU A 343 5.99 -12.31 22.48
C LEU A 343 4.67 -12.71 21.82
N ALA A 344 4.55 -12.51 20.50
CA ALA A 344 3.34 -12.89 19.76
C ALA A 344 3.08 -14.41 19.81
N ARG A 345 4.14 -15.22 19.74
CA ARG A 345 4.07 -16.68 19.87
C ARG A 345 3.71 -17.13 21.27
N ALA A 346 4.26 -16.48 22.29
CA ALA A 346 3.93 -16.75 23.69
C ALA A 346 2.43 -16.54 23.96
N ILE A 347 1.88 -15.40 23.53
CA ILE A 347 0.45 -15.07 23.67
C ILE A 347 -0.42 -16.09 22.91
N ALA A 348 0.00 -16.51 21.72
CA ALA A 348 -0.73 -17.51 20.94
C ALA A 348 -0.72 -18.89 21.61
N ALA A 349 0.42 -19.32 22.15
CA ALA A 349 0.57 -20.58 22.88
C ALA A 349 -0.26 -20.57 24.17
N GLU A 350 -0.25 -19.47 24.91
CA GLU A 350 -1.06 -19.28 26.12
C GLU A 350 -2.55 -19.41 25.82
N ARG A 351 -3.05 -18.72 24.79
CA ARG A 351 -4.44 -18.84 24.33
C ARG A 351 -4.80 -20.24 23.83
N GLY A 352 -3.82 -20.97 23.30
CA GLY A 352 -3.93 -22.37 22.91
C GLY A 352 -3.76 -23.37 24.06
N ASN A 353 -3.64 -22.90 25.31
CA ASN A 353 -3.38 -23.71 26.51
C ASN A 353 -2.10 -24.56 26.46
N GLN A 354 -1.09 -24.10 25.70
CA GLN A 354 0.24 -24.71 25.61
C GLN A 354 1.20 -23.96 26.54
N LEU A 355 1.03 -24.14 27.84
CA LEU A 355 1.67 -23.31 28.87
C LEU A 355 3.21 -23.42 28.88
N ASP A 356 3.75 -24.62 28.67
CA ASP A 356 5.22 -24.84 28.61
C ASP A 356 5.86 -24.05 27.46
N LEU A 357 5.22 -24.06 26.29
CA LEU A 357 5.67 -23.30 25.13
C LEU A 357 5.50 -21.79 25.37
N ALA A 358 4.39 -21.38 25.98
CA ALA A 358 4.15 -19.98 26.32
C ALA A 358 5.24 -19.44 27.25
N GLU A 359 5.58 -20.18 28.32
CA GLU A 359 6.64 -19.81 29.26
C GLU A 359 8.00 -19.71 28.56
N GLN A 360 8.35 -20.68 27.72
CA GLN A 360 9.59 -20.66 26.95
C GLN A 360 9.68 -19.41 26.06
N GLU A 361 8.62 -19.12 25.30
CA GLU A 361 8.58 -17.97 24.38
C GLU A 361 8.57 -16.63 25.15
N TYR A 362 7.90 -16.55 26.31
CA TYR A 362 7.97 -15.37 27.19
C TYR A 362 9.38 -15.11 27.71
N ARG A 363 10.09 -16.16 28.16
CA ARG A 363 11.49 -16.05 28.60
C ARG A 363 12.40 -15.60 27.47
N GLN A 364 12.18 -16.11 26.26
CA GLN A 364 12.95 -15.72 25.09
C GLN A 364 12.67 -14.27 24.67
N ALA A 365 11.42 -13.81 24.77
CA ALA A 365 11.09 -12.41 24.53
C ALA A 365 11.79 -11.47 25.54
N LEU A 366 11.81 -11.85 26.82
CA LEU A 366 12.46 -11.08 27.88
C LEU A 366 13.99 -11.04 27.78
N SER A 367 14.62 -12.10 27.25
CA SER A 367 16.08 -12.12 27.08
C SER A 367 16.57 -11.27 25.90
N LEU A 368 15.66 -10.89 25.01
CA LEU A 368 15.91 -10.11 23.80
C LEU A 368 15.45 -8.65 23.91
N ALA A 369 14.68 -8.30 24.96
CA ALA A 369 14.22 -6.96 25.29
C ALA A 369 15.24 -6.21 26.14
#